data_AF-A0A0B6XZK2-F1
#
_entry.id   AF-A0A0B6XZK2-F1
#
_cell.length_a   1.000
_cell.length_b   1.000
_cell.length_c   1.000
_cell.angle_alpha   90.00
_cell.angle_beta   90.00
_cell.angle_gamma   90.00
#
_symmetry.space_group_name_H-M   'P 1'
#
loop_
_entity.id
_entity.type
_entity.pdbx_description
1 polymer ?
#
loop_
_entity_poly.entity_id
_entity_poly.type
_entity_poly.pdbx_seq_one_letter_code
_entity_poly.pdbx_strand_id
1 'polypeptide(L)'
;PSFYVNGALLSRCRVITLEKLTIEDIKAIVKQALPLMGVILQDDDSANLSKNYVKMVDSKAAQSRSSIVVMEATALDALAGFVDGDARTALNGLQLAVEGSLALQEQLEEGVGSSEVKITVEVVKEALQRSHILYDKTGEEHYNTISAMIKSLRGSDASAALYWMTRILEGGENPLYIARRLVIFASEDVGLADQFALTQAVSTHQACHVIGMPECALNLAHCVIYLAKAPKSNEVFRALQAAKKCVKNHEGALPPVPLHLRNAPTKLMKTLGYGKDYKYPPDFSHPVKQDYFPPSLIGTDFFSRT
;
A
#
# COMPACT_ATOMS: atom_id res chain seq x y z
N PRO A 1 13.37 1.29 5.61
CA PRO A 1 13.48 0.66 6.95
C PRO A 1 13.03 1.55 8.14
N SER A 2 13.24 2.88 8.09
CA SER A 2 12.93 3.80 9.20
C SER A 2 11.48 3.86 9.66
N PHE A 3 10.53 3.45 8.80
CA PHE A 3 9.10 3.42 9.14
C PHE A 3 8.70 2.31 10.12
N TYR A 4 9.47 1.20 10.18
CA TYR A 4 9.10 0.01 10.95
C TYR A 4 10.21 -0.51 11.87
N VAL A 5 11.44 0.00 11.71
CA VAL A 5 12.61 -0.45 12.46
C VAL A 5 12.96 0.59 13.53
N ASN A 6 13.21 0.14 14.76
CA ASN A 6 13.53 1.03 15.87
C ASN A 6 14.88 1.75 15.67
N GLY A 7 15.03 2.93 16.30
CA GLY A 7 16.23 3.76 16.15
C GLY A 7 17.52 3.11 16.67
N ALA A 8 17.42 2.22 17.67
CA ALA A 8 18.57 1.51 18.24
C ALA A 8 19.17 0.48 17.27
N LEU A 9 18.34 -0.13 16.41
CA LEU A 9 18.80 -1.04 15.37
C LEU A 9 19.37 -0.24 14.19
N LEU A 10 18.69 0.83 13.77
CA LEU A 10 19.15 1.70 12.68
C LEU A 10 20.51 2.33 12.96
N SER A 11 20.86 2.60 14.22
CA SER A 11 22.18 3.14 14.57
C SER A 11 23.32 2.12 14.49
N ARG A 12 23.02 0.82 14.38
CA ARG A 12 24.00 -0.27 14.34
C ARG A 12 23.99 -1.05 13.03
N CYS A 13 23.09 -0.73 12.11
CA CYS A 13 22.95 -1.41 10.82
C CYS A 13 23.17 -0.43 9.67
N ARG A 14 23.95 -0.86 8.67
CA ARG A 14 24.11 -0.09 7.43
C ARG A 14 22.89 -0.29 6.54
N VAL A 15 22.27 0.80 6.13
CA VAL A 15 21.17 0.77 5.17
C VAL A 15 21.75 0.81 3.76
N ILE A 16 21.39 -0.17 2.94
CA ILE A 16 21.72 -0.22 1.51
C ILE A 16 20.39 -0.11 0.76
N THR A 17 20.31 0.85 -0.15
CA THR A 17 19.17 1.00 -1.06
C THR A 17 19.44 0.13 -2.28
N LEU A 18 18.49 -0.74 -2.63
CA LEU A 18 18.52 -1.51 -3.86
C LEU A 18 17.57 -0.84 -4.85
N GLU A 19 17.92 -0.87 -6.13
CA GLU A 19 17.08 -0.36 -7.22
C GLU A 19 16.41 -1.53 -7.95
N LYS A 20 15.31 -1.23 -8.66
CA LYS A 20 14.67 -2.21 -9.54
C LYS A 20 15.64 -2.61 -10.65
N LEU A 21 15.65 -3.89 -10.98
CA LEU A 21 16.46 -4.40 -12.09
C LEU A 21 15.91 -3.86 -13.41
N THR A 22 16.81 -3.54 -14.34
CA THR A 22 16.39 -3.14 -15.68
C THR A 22 15.82 -4.33 -16.44
N ILE A 23 15.08 -4.05 -17.53
CA ILE A 23 14.55 -5.10 -18.41
C ILE A 23 15.69 -6.02 -18.89
N GLU A 24 16.86 -5.47 -19.20
CA GLU A 24 18.02 -6.25 -19.65
C GLU A 24 18.62 -7.11 -18.54
N ASP A 25 18.66 -6.61 -17.31
CA ASP A 25 19.10 -7.41 -16.15
C ASP A 25 18.16 -8.60 -15.90
N ILE A 26 16.84 -8.37 -16.01
CA ILE A 26 15.85 -9.45 -15.89
C ILE A 26 16.02 -10.48 -17.00
N LYS A 27 16.21 -10.05 -18.25
CA LYS A 27 16.48 -10.97 -19.38
C LYS A 27 17.74 -11.80 -19.12
N ALA A 28 18.81 -11.19 -18.60
CA ALA A 28 20.04 -11.90 -18.28
C ALA A 28 19.82 -12.97 -17.20
N ILE A 29 19.08 -12.65 -16.14
CA ILE A 29 18.73 -13.59 -15.07
C ILE A 29 17.87 -14.73 -15.61
N VAL A 30 16.85 -14.43 -16.41
CA VAL A 30 15.98 -15.45 -17.01
C VAL A 30 16.77 -16.35 -17.95
N LYS A 31 17.61 -15.80 -18.84
CA LYS A 31 18.48 -16.58 -19.74
C LYS A 31 19.40 -17.53 -18.98
N GLN A 32 19.89 -17.11 -17.82
CA GLN A 32 20.71 -17.97 -16.95
C GLN A 32 19.90 -19.12 -16.33
N ALA A 33 18.60 -18.92 -16.10
CA ALA A 33 17.71 -19.93 -15.53
C ALA A 33 17.20 -20.95 -16.55
N LEU A 34 17.03 -20.58 -17.84
CA LEU A 34 16.47 -21.45 -18.88
C LEU A 34 17.13 -22.86 -18.94
N PRO A 35 18.48 -23.00 -18.96
CA PRO A 35 19.11 -24.32 -19.02
C PRO A 35 18.84 -25.17 -17.78
N LEU A 36 18.70 -24.54 -16.60
CA LEU A 36 18.42 -25.23 -15.34
C LEU A 36 17.00 -25.82 -15.31
N MET A 37 16.10 -25.26 -16.12
CA MET A 37 14.71 -25.69 -16.23
C MET A 37 14.44 -26.54 -17.48
N GLY A 38 15.48 -26.91 -18.23
CA GLY A 38 15.34 -27.68 -19.47
C GLY A 38 14.67 -26.91 -20.61
N VAL A 39 14.67 -25.57 -20.56
CA VAL A 39 14.06 -24.70 -21.56
C VAL A 39 15.13 -24.20 -22.54
N ILE A 40 14.83 -24.24 -23.83
CA ILE A 40 15.69 -23.73 -24.89
C ILE A 40 15.13 -22.39 -25.36
N LEU A 41 15.96 -21.36 -25.45
CA LEU A 41 15.56 -20.10 -26.09
C LEU A 41 15.60 -20.27 -27.61
N GLN A 42 14.52 -19.90 -28.28
CA GLN A 42 14.46 -19.83 -29.73
C GLN A 42 15.22 -18.59 -30.21
N ASP A 43 16.51 -18.76 -30.51
CA ASP A 43 17.33 -17.78 -31.22
C ASP A 43 17.34 -18.10 -32.74
N ASP A 44 17.55 -17.08 -33.58
CA ASP A 44 17.54 -17.19 -35.06
C ASP A 44 18.59 -18.18 -35.65
N ASP A 45 19.56 -18.64 -34.85
CA ASP A 45 20.57 -19.64 -35.26
C ASP A 45 20.15 -21.06 -34.87
N SER A 46 19.24 -21.63 -35.67
CA SER A 46 18.69 -22.99 -35.57
C SER A 46 19.71 -24.15 -35.60
N ALA A 47 21.01 -23.87 -35.75
CA ALA A 47 22.06 -24.88 -35.90
C ALA A 47 22.67 -25.40 -34.57
N ASN A 48 22.41 -24.74 -33.44
CA ASN A 48 22.98 -25.11 -32.13
C ASN A 48 22.01 -25.84 -31.17
N LEU A 49 20.71 -25.93 -31.49
CA LEU A 49 19.70 -26.56 -30.64
C LEU A 49 20.00 -28.05 -30.35
N SER A 50 20.52 -28.78 -31.34
CA SER A 50 20.80 -30.22 -31.21
C SER A 50 22.10 -30.54 -30.48
N LYS A 51 23.08 -29.62 -30.42
CA LYS A 51 24.38 -29.86 -29.75
C LYS A 51 24.33 -29.62 -28.24
N ASN A 52 23.50 -28.69 -27.76
CA ASN A 52 23.36 -28.43 -26.33
C ASN A 52 22.44 -29.46 -25.64
N TYR A 53 21.42 -29.97 -26.34
CA TYR A 53 20.53 -31.00 -25.80
C TYR A 53 21.26 -32.32 -25.52
N VAL A 54 22.11 -32.77 -26.45
CA VAL A 54 22.87 -34.02 -26.30
C VAL A 54 23.87 -33.96 -25.13
N LYS A 55 24.40 -32.76 -24.79
CA LYS A 55 25.30 -32.61 -23.65
C LYS A 55 24.63 -32.64 -22.27
N MET A 56 23.36 -32.23 -22.15
CA MET A 56 22.64 -32.25 -20.87
C MET A 56 22.04 -33.63 -20.55
N VAL A 57 21.58 -34.36 -21.57
CA VAL A 57 20.94 -35.68 -21.39
C VAL A 57 21.95 -36.76 -20.93
N ASP A 58 23.25 -36.58 -21.15
CA ASP A 58 24.30 -37.51 -20.69
C ASP A 58 24.59 -37.45 -19.17
N SER A 59 23.98 -36.51 -18.44
CA SER A 59 24.16 -36.36 -16.98
C SER A 59 22.99 -36.94 -16.18
N LYS A 60 22.94 -38.28 -16.08
CA LYS A 60 22.32 -39.08 -14.99
C LYS A 60 20.97 -38.62 -14.38
N ALA A 61 20.00 -38.18 -15.18
CA ALA A 61 18.60 -38.05 -14.74
C ALA A 61 17.57 -38.38 -15.85
N ALA A 62 17.96 -39.17 -16.85
CA ALA A 62 17.08 -39.58 -17.93
C ALA A 62 16.20 -40.77 -17.51
N GLN A 63 15.15 -40.51 -16.73
CA GLN A 63 14.06 -41.48 -16.59
C GLN A 63 12.71 -40.85 -16.23
N SER A 64 12.25 -39.91 -17.04
CA SER A 64 10.82 -39.76 -17.40
C SER A 64 10.67 -38.74 -18.53
N ARG A 65 10.01 -39.15 -19.62
CA ARG A 65 9.45 -38.36 -20.75
C ARG A 65 9.98 -36.93 -20.94
N SER A 66 11.04 -36.80 -21.75
CA SER A 66 11.67 -35.51 -22.04
C SER A 66 10.96 -34.75 -23.16
N SER A 67 9.86 -34.05 -22.86
CA SER A 67 9.32 -33.03 -23.77
C SER A 67 10.33 -31.89 -23.91
N ILE A 68 10.64 -31.47 -25.14
CA ILE A 68 11.54 -30.34 -25.40
C ILE A 68 10.73 -29.06 -25.16
N VAL A 69 11.14 -28.22 -24.22
CA VAL A 69 10.49 -26.93 -23.98
C VAL A 69 11.27 -25.83 -24.68
N VAL A 70 10.60 -25.07 -25.55
CA VAL A 70 11.18 -23.97 -26.33
C VAL A 70 10.47 -22.67 -25.98
N MET A 71 11.22 -21.63 -25.65
CA MET A 71 10.71 -20.29 -25.33
C MET A 71 11.01 -19.33 -26.48
N GLU A 72 9.99 -18.60 -26.94
CA GLU A 72 10.18 -17.57 -27.95
C GLU A 72 10.95 -16.36 -27.38
N ALA A 73 11.81 -15.74 -28.20
CA ALA A 73 12.51 -14.50 -27.80
C ALA A 73 11.54 -13.37 -27.42
N THR A 74 10.41 -13.26 -28.14
CA THR A 74 9.32 -12.32 -27.83
C THR A 74 8.66 -12.61 -26.49
N ALA A 75 8.54 -13.90 -26.09
CA ALA A 75 8.03 -14.30 -24.79
C ALA A 75 8.99 -13.91 -23.66
N LEU A 76 10.31 -13.97 -23.91
CA LEU A 76 11.34 -13.52 -22.97
C LEU A 76 11.26 -12.00 -22.76
N ASP A 77 11.14 -11.25 -23.85
CA ASP A 77 10.96 -9.79 -23.79
C ASP A 77 9.69 -9.41 -23.03
N ALA A 78 8.59 -10.13 -23.29
CA ALA A 78 7.32 -9.92 -22.60
C ALA A 78 7.43 -10.22 -21.11
N LEU A 79 8.02 -11.36 -20.72
CA LEU A 79 8.25 -11.73 -19.32
C LEU A 79 9.05 -10.66 -18.59
N ALA A 80 10.15 -10.19 -19.19
CA ALA A 80 11.00 -9.17 -18.60
C ALA A 80 10.29 -7.81 -18.46
N GLY A 81 9.43 -7.45 -19.43
CA GLY A 81 8.65 -6.22 -19.39
C GLY A 81 7.52 -6.23 -18.35
N PHE A 82 6.95 -7.39 -18.05
CA PHE A 82 5.79 -7.49 -17.14
C PHE A 82 6.16 -7.56 -15.66
N VAL A 83 7.39 -7.93 -15.29
CA VAL A 83 7.76 -8.19 -13.89
C VAL A 83 8.27 -6.96 -13.12
N ASP A 84 8.27 -5.78 -13.75
CA ASP A 84 8.67 -4.48 -13.18
C ASP A 84 9.98 -4.53 -12.34
N GLY A 85 10.98 -5.28 -12.83
CA GLY A 85 12.29 -5.40 -12.19
C GLY A 85 12.38 -6.35 -10.98
N ASP A 86 11.34 -7.14 -10.69
CA ASP A 86 11.41 -8.23 -9.69
C ASP A 86 11.84 -9.56 -10.33
N ALA A 87 13.11 -9.93 -10.14
CA ALA A 87 13.68 -11.19 -10.63
C ALA A 87 12.97 -12.43 -10.08
N ARG A 88 12.49 -12.41 -8.84
CA ARG A 88 11.78 -13.56 -8.25
C ARG A 88 10.44 -13.77 -8.93
N THR A 89 9.71 -12.68 -9.21
CA THR A 89 8.45 -12.74 -9.96
C THR A 89 8.67 -13.22 -11.39
N ALA A 90 9.78 -12.82 -12.03
CA ALA A 90 10.17 -13.35 -13.34
C ALA A 90 10.44 -14.86 -13.33
N LEU A 91 11.24 -15.34 -12.38
CA LEU A 91 11.57 -16.76 -12.25
C LEU A 91 10.34 -17.61 -11.91
N ASN A 92 9.48 -17.14 -10.99
CA ASN A 92 8.23 -17.81 -10.68
C ASN A 92 7.27 -17.82 -11.88
N GLY A 93 7.19 -16.72 -12.63
CA GLY A 93 6.39 -16.63 -13.86
C GLY A 93 6.88 -17.61 -14.93
N LEU A 94 8.19 -17.71 -15.13
CA LEU A 94 8.81 -18.70 -16.00
C LEU A 94 8.48 -20.13 -15.54
N GLN A 95 8.65 -20.42 -14.25
CA GLN A 95 8.34 -21.74 -13.68
C GLN A 95 6.90 -22.16 -13.94
N LEU A 96 5.95 -21.27 -13.64
CA LEU A 96 4.52 -21.51 -13.85
C LEU A 96 4.19 -21.69 -15.34
N ALA A 97 4.84 -20.93 -16.22
CA ALA A 97 4.68 -21.08 -17.67
C ALA A 97 5.16 -22.46 -18.15
N VAL A 98 6.33 -22.91 -17.68
CA VAL A 98 6.89 -24.23 -18.01
C VAL A 98 6.00 -25.35 -17.46
N GLU A 99 5.72 -25.36 -16.17
CA GLU A 99 4.92 -26.41 -15.51
C GLU A 99 3.49 -26.47 -16.06
N GLY A 100 2.87 -25.30 -16.29
CA GLY A 100 1.53 -25.23 -16.87
C GLY A 100 1.48 -25.76 -18.29
N SER A 101 2.50 -25.49 -19.10
CA SER A 101 2.55 -25.97 -20.49
C SER A 101 2.82 -27.47 -20.56
N LEU A 102 3.69 -28.00 -19.67
CA LEU A 102 3.92 -29.44 -19.55
C LEU A 102 2.66 -30.19 -19.11
N ALA A 103 1.94 -29.66 -18.10
CA ALA A 103 0.72 -30.28 -17.61
C ALA A 103 -0.40 -30.31 -18.66
N LEU A 104 -0.53 -29.26 -19.48
CA LEU A 104 -1.49 -29.23 -20.60
C LEU A 104 -1.13 -30.26 -21.67
N GLN A 105 0.16 -30.45 -21.94
CA GLN A 105 0.61 -31.43 -22.92
C GLN A 105 0.41 -32.88 -22.43
N GLU A 106 0.63 -33.17 -21.14
CA GLU A 106 0.32 -34.48 -20.55
C GLU A 106 -1.16 -34.85 -20.67
N GLN A 107 -2.06 -33.86 -20.68
CA GLN A 107 -3.50 -34.09 -20.88
C GLN A 107 -3.88 -34.32 -22.35
N LEU A 108 -3.07 -33.83 -23.29
CA LEU A 108 -3.32 -33.93 -24.73
C LEU A 108 -2.69 -35.18 -25.37
N GLU A 109 -1.65 -35.77 -24.76
CA GLU A 109 -0.89 -36.90 -25.31
C GLU A 109 -1.20 -38.25 -24.61
N GLU A 110 -2.30 -38.90 -24.99
CA GLU A 110 -2.45 -40.37 -24.83
C GLU A 110 -1.78 -41.17 -25.97
N GLY A 111 -0.98 -40.56 -26.84
CA GLY A 111 -0.40 -41.22 -28.02
C GLY A 111 0.96 -40.67 -28.46
N VAL A 112 1.97 -41.54 -28.40
CA VAL A 112 3.36 -41.47 -28.89
C VAL A 112 3.71 -40.35 -29.89
N GLY A 113 4.50 -39.39 -29.42
CA GLY A 113 5.32 -38.49 -30.25
C GLY A 113 6.04 -37.47 -29.38
N SER A 114 7.34 -37.25 -29.59
CA SER A 114 8.09 -36.19 -28.91
C SER A 114 7.60 -34.83 -29.39
N SER A 115 6.60 -34.24 -28.72
CA SER A 115 6.07 -32.94 -29.09
C SER A 115 6.81 -31.82 -28.36
N GLU A 116 7.13 -30.78 -29.12
CA GLU A 116 7.80 -29.56 -28.67
C GLU A 116 6.79 -28.67 -27.92
N VAL A 117 7.08 -28.35 -26.67
CA VAL A 117 6.29 -27.43 -25.84
C VAL A 117 6.75 -26.02 -26.13
N LYS A 118 5.90 -25.16 -26.71
CA LYS A 118 6.26 -23.76 -26.98
C LYS A 118 5.71 -22.81 -25.92
N ILE A 119 6.61 -22.03 -25.31
CA ILE A 119 6.27 -20.92 -24.41
C ILE A 119 6.18 -19.65 -25.24
N THR A 120 4.93 -19.21 -25.48
CA THR A 120 4.61 -17.96 -26.20
C THR A 120 4.34 -16.81 -25.23
N VAL A 121 4.15 -15.60 -25.79
CA VAL A 121 3.77 -14.41 -25.02
C VAL A 121 2.47 -14.61 -24.25
N GLU A 122 1.50 -15.33 -24.81
CA GLU A 122 0.20 -15.61 -24.20
C GLU A 122 0.34 -16.51 -22.97
N VAL A 123 1.16 -17.56 -23.07
CA VAL A 123 1.47 -18.47 -21.96
C VAL A 123 2.15 -17.70 -20.82
N VAL A 124 3.11 -16.84 -21.16
CA VAL A 124 3.75 -15.96 -20.18
C VAL A 124 2.74 -15.02 -19.52
N LYS A 125 1.83 -14.41 -20.27
CA LYS A 125 0.78 -13.55 -19.72
C LYS A 125 -0.15 -14.31 -18.78
N GLU A 126 -0.55 -15.53 -19.11
CA GLU A 126 -1.42 -16.34 -18.25
C GLU A 126 -0.69 -16.76 -16.96
N ALA A 127 0.56 -17.20 -17.09
CA ALA A 127 1.40 -17.56 -15.94
C ALA A 127 1.66 -16.36 -15.02
N LEU A 128 1.87 -15.18 -15.61
CA LEU A 128 2.04 -13.94 -14.86
C LEU A 128 0.75 -13.39 -14.30
N GLN A 129 -0.41 -13.57 -14.92
CA GLN A 129 -1.68 -13.24 -14.28
C GLN A 129 -1.86 -14.05 -13.00
N ARG A 130 -1.47 -15.33 -13.00
CA ARG A 130 -1.47 -16.18 -11.80
C ARG A 130 -0.42 -15.74 -10.79
N SER A 131 0.72 -15.18 -11.22
CA SER A 131 1.79 -14.71 -10.32
C SER A 131 1.59 -13.27 -9.80
N HIS A 132 1.02 -12.35 -10.58
CA HIS A 132 0.70 -10.96 -10.20
C HIS A 132 -0.43 -10.86 -9.18
N ILE A 133 -1.21 -11.93 -8.98
CA ILE A 133 -2.09 -12.08 -7.82
C ILE A 133 -1.26 -12.03 -6.50
N LEU A 134 0.05 -12.27 -6.55
CA LEU A 134 1.00 -12.02 -5.46
C LEU A 134 1.50 -10.56 -5.48
N TYR A 135 0.58 -9.60 -5.44
CA TYR A 135 0.92 -8.24 -5.02
C TYR A 135 1.72 -8.28 -3.72
N ASP A 136 2.85 -7.59 -3.72
CA ASP A 136 3.71 -7.51 -2.53
C ASP A 136 3.07 -6.58 -1.50
N LYS A 137 2.18 -7.14 -0.69
CA LYS A 137 1.55 -6.48 0.47
C LYS A 137 2.57 -5.94 1.48
N THR A 138 3.82 -6.41 1.41
CA THR A 138 4.94 -5.99 2.26
C THR A 138 5.95 -5.10 1.55
N GLY A 139 5.75 -4.83 0.27
CA GLY A 139 6.68 -4.17 -0.63
C GLY A 139 6.59 -2.66 -0.61
N GLU A 140 7.56 -2.02 -1.26
CA GLU A 140 7.60 -0.56 -1.42
C GLU A 140 6.41 -0.04 -2.25
N GLU A 141 6.00 -0.79 -3.26
CA GLU A 141 4.88 -0.44 -4.16
C GLU A 141 3.55 -0.26 -3.41
N HIS A 142 3.32 -1.03 -2.35
CA HIS A 142 2.16 -0.85 -1.48
C HIS A 142 2.11 0.57 -0.87
N TYR A 143 3.26 1.05 -0.35
CA TYR A 143 3.35 2.40 0.22
C TYR A 143 3.31 3.47 -0.86
N ASN A 144 3.92 3.22 -2.02
CA ASN A 144 3.95 4.18 -3.12
C ASN A 144 2.54 4.42 -3.68
N THR A 145 1.77 3.35 -3.90
CA THR A 145 0.40 3.44 -4.45
C THR A 145 -0.56 4.13 -3.49
N ILE A 146 -0.57 3.79 -2.19
CA ILE A 146 -1.43 4.48 -1.22
C ILE A 146 -1.01 5.94 -1.00
N SER A 147 0.29 6.22 -1.03
CA SER A 147 0.85 7.57 -0.93
C SER A 147 0.43 8.42 -2.13
N ALA A 148 0.47 7.85 -3.33
CA ALA A 148 -0.01 8.50 -4.55
C ALA A 148 -1.51 8.77 -4.48
N MET A 149 -2.33 7.79 -4.07
CA MET A 149 -3.78 7.97 -3.88
C MET A 149 -4.09 9.16 -2.94
N ILE A 150 -3.44 9.22 -1.78
CA ILE A 150 -3.66 10.27 -0.78
C ILE A 150 -3.20 11.64 -1.29
N LYS A 151 -2.08 11.70 -2.03
CA LYS A 151 -1.63 12.94 -2.67
C LYS A 151 -2.57 13.41 -3.77
N SER A 152 -3.13 12.49 -4.57
CA SER A 152 -4.14 12.80 -5.58
C SER A 152 -5.41 13.35 -4.94
N LEU A 153 -5.89 12.75 -3.85
CA LEU A 153 -7.01 13.28 -3.07
C LEU A 153 -6.73 14.70 -2.57
N ARG A 154 -5.55 14.94 -1.98
CA ARG A 154 -5.12 16.27 -1.51
C ARG A 154 -5.06 17.28 -2.64
N GLY A 155 -4.56 16.87 -3.81
CA GLY A 155 -4.52 17.64 -5.05
C GLY A 155 -5.89 17.83 -5.72
N SER A 156 -6.95 17.24 -5.16
CA SER A 156 -8.32 17.26 -5.70
C SER A 156 -8.45 16.65 -7.11
N ASP A 157 -7.55 15.73 -7.46
CA ASP A 157 -7.62 14.95 -8.70
C ASP A 157 -8.34 13.63 -8.44
N ALA A 158 -9.65 13.63 -8.72
CA ALA A 158 -10.52 12.48 -8.51
C ALA A 158 -10.17 11.30 -9.43
N SER A 159 -9.74 11.58 -10.67
CA SER A 159 -9.41 10.55 -11.66
C SER A 159 -8.14 9.81 -11.25
N ALA A 160 -7.09 10.55 -10.88
CA ALA A 160 -5.85 9.95 -10.39
C ALA A 160 -6.07 9.19 -9.07
N ALA A 161 -6.85 9.75 -8.13
CA ALA A 161 -7.15 9.07 -6.88
C ALA A 161 -7.90 7.75 -7.09
N LEU A 162 -8.88 7.74 -8.01
CA LEU A 162 -9.63 6.54 -8.37
C LEU A 162 -8.72 5.49 -9.02
N TYR A 163 -7.84 5.90 -9.95
CA TYR A 163 -6.87 4.99 -10.57
C TYR A 163 -5.96 4.32 -9.54
N TRP A 164 -5.38 5.09 -8.62
CA TRP A 164 -4.51 4.53 -7.58
C TRP A 164 -5.26 3.61 -6.63
N MET A 165 -6.50 3.96 -6.24
CA MET A 165 -7.36 3.08 -5.45
C MET A 165 -7.61 1.75 -6.17
N THR A 166 -7.98 1.78 -7.46
CA THR A 166 -8.21 0.57 -8.25
C THR A 166 -6.94 -0.28 -8.33
N ARG A 167 -5.77 0.34 -8.60
CA ARG A 167 -4.49 -0.39 -8.59
C ARG A 167 -4.20 -1.10 -7.26
N ILE A 168 -4.56 -0.50 -6.14
CA ILE A 168 -4.39 -1.11 -4.82
C ILE A 168 -5.33 -2.31 -4.66
N LEU A 169 -6.58 -2.18 -5.11
CA LEU A 169 -7.59 -3.26 -5.03
C LEU A 169 -7.29 -4.43 -5.96
N GLU A 170 -6.89 -4.17 -7.20
CA GLU A 170 -6.46 -5.21 -8.16
C GLU A 170 -5.17 -5.89 -7.69
N GLY A 171 -4.37 -5.20 -6.88
CA GLY A 171 -3.30 -5.79 -6.09
C GLY A 171 -3.79 -6.68 -4.93
N GLY A 172 -5.08 -6.97 -4.79
CA GLY A 172 -5.57 -7.83 -3.71
C GLY A 172 -5.33 -7.29 -2.29
N GLU A 173 -5.12 -5.97 -2.14
CA GLU A 173 -5.04 -5.31 -0.85
C GLU A 173 -6.37 -5.40 -0.10
N ASN A 174 -6.33 -5.36 1.22
CA ASN A 174 -7.55 -5.34 2.02
C ASN A 174 -8.28 -3.99 1.82
N PRO A 175 -9.56 -3.96 1.40
CA PRO A 175 -10.31 -2.72 1.21
C PRO A 175 -10.40 -1.87 2.49
N LEU A 176 -10.38 -2.49 3.68
CA LEU A 176 -10.37 -1.79 4.95
C LEU A 176 -9.09 -0.98 5.17
N TYR A 177 -7.98 -1.35 4.53
CA TYR A 177 -6.76 -0.55 4.55
C TYR A 177 -6.98 0.81 3.89
N ILE A 178 -7.56 0.81 2.69
CA ILE A 178 -7.93 2.05 1.97
C ILE A 178 -8.92 2.84 2.81
N ALA A 179 -9.99 2.21 3.31
CA ALA A 179 -11.02 2.89 4.09
C ALA A 179 -10.45 3.59 5.34
N ARG A 180 -9.53 2.96 6.09
CA ARG A 180 -8.86 3.60 7.24
C ARG A 180 -8.08 4.85 6.82
N ARG A 181 -7.43 4.83 5.65
CA ARG A 181 -6.70 5.98 5.12
C ARG A 181 -7.64 7.12 4.72
N LEU A 182 -8.82 6.81 4.18
CA LEU A 182 -9.86 7.80 3.88
C LEU A 182 -10.43 8.46 5.14
N VAL A 183 -10.62 7.70 6.24
CA VAL A 183 -11.07 8.25 7.53
C VAL A 183 -10.06 9.27 8.09
N ILE A 184 -8.76 8.96 8.01
CA ILE A 184 -7.70 9.90 8.41
C ILE A 184 -7.72 11.13 7.49
N PHE A 185 -7.77 10.92 6.17
CA PHE A 185 -7.78 12.00 5.18
C PHE A 185 -8.94 12.98 5.40
N ALA A 186 -10.14 12.45 5.71
CA ALA A 186 -11.31 13.28 5.99
C ALA A 186 -11.09 14.26 7.17
N SER A 187 -10.31 13.88 8.17
CA SER A 187 -9.98 14.76 9.30
C SER A 187 -8.74 15.64 9.05
N GLU A 188 -7.75 15.13 8.31
CA GLU A 188 -6.46 15.78 8.10
C GLU A 188 -6.49 16.84 6.99
N ASP A 189 -7.12 16.51 5.86
CA ASP A 189 -7.02 17.28 4.61
C ASP A 189 -8.35 17.92 4.17
N VAL A 190 -9.48 17.47 4.73
CA VAL A 190 -10.81 18.09 4.53
C VAL A 190 -11.23 18.86 5.80
N GLY A 191 -11.19 18.20 6.95
CA GLY A 191 -11.36 18.83 8.26
C GLY A 191 -12.68 19.57 8.41
N LEU A 192 -12.64 20.79 8.97
CA LEU A 192 -13.83 21.62 9.18
C LEU A 192 -14.38 22.28 7.91
N ALA A 193 -13.69 22.15 6.77
CA ALA A 193 -14.20 22.71 5.51
C ALA A 193 -15.44 21.95 5.00
N ASP A 194 -15.58 20.68 5.38
CA ASP A 194 -16.77 19.88 5.13
C ASP A 194 -17.02 18.92 6.29
N GLN A 195 -18.05 19.24 7.08
CA GLN A 195 -18.41 18.51 8.31
C GLN A 195 -18.90 17.08 8.05
N PHE A 196 -19.34 16.76 6.83
CA PHE A 196 -19.85 15.42 6.50
C PHE A 196 -18.75 14.45 6.05
N ALA A 197 -17.55 14.95 5.73
CA ALA A 197 -16.48 14.12 5.18
C ALA A 197 -16.08 12.96 6.09
N LEU A 198 -15.95 13.22 7.40
CA LEU A 198 -15.61 12.16 8.36
C LEU A 198 -16.75 11.13 8.46
N THR A 199 -17.99 11.57 8.51
CA THR A 199 -19.18 10.70 8.55
C THR A 199 -19.25 9.81 7.31
N GLN A 200 -18.99 10.39 6.13
CA GLN A 200 -19.01 9.64 4.88
C GLN A 200 -17.88 8.60 4.82
N ALA A 201 -16.67 8.96 5.28
CA ALA A 201 -15.55 8.03 5.34
C ALA A 201 -15.77 6.89 6.34
N VAL A 202 -16.32 7.17 7.52
CA VAL A 202 -16.67 6.15 8.53
C VAL A 202 -17.77 5.23 8.03
N SER A 203 -18.81 5.78 7.40
CA SER A 203 -19.89 5.00 6.79
C SER A 203 -19.36 4.09 5.68
N THR A 204 -18.41 4.60 4.88
CA THR A 204 -17.73 3.81 3.84
C THR A 204 -16.91 2.68 4.43
N HIS A 205 -16.16 2.94 5.52
CA HIS A 205 -15.42 1.89 6.22
C HIS A 205 -16.35 0.79 6.73
N GLN A 206 -17.49 1.15 7.33
CA GLN A 206 -18.50 0.18 7.77
C GLN A 206 -19.09 -0.59 6.59
N ALA A 207 -19.42 0.08 5.48
CA ALA A 207 -19.91 -0.58 4.27
C ALA A 207 -18.90 -1.61 3.74
N CYS A 208 -17.60 -1.28 3.74
CA CYS A 208 -16.55 -2.22 3.33
C CYS A 208 -16.50 -3.46 4.23
N HIS A 209 -16.72 -3.30 5.54
CA HIS A 209 -16.72 -4.42 6.48
C HIS A 209 -17.95 -5.33 6.31
N VAL A 210 -19.11 -4.75 6.01
CA VAL A 210 -20.37 -5.48 5.90
C VAL A 210 -20.52 -6.15 4.54
N ILE A 211 -20.11 -5.48 3.47
CA ILE A 211 -20.31 -5.92 2.08
C ILE A 211 -19.15 -6.82 1.61
N GLY A 212 -17.91 -6.41 1.87
CA GLY A 212 -16.72 -7.11 1.36
C GLY A 212 -16.50 -6.92 -0.15
N MET A 213 -15.40 -7.49 -0.65
CA MET A 213 -15.07 -7.47 -2.08
C MET A 213 -15.84 -8.57 -2.84
N PRO A 214 -16.17 -8.35 -4.12
CA PRO A 214 -15.81 -7.20 -4.95
C PRO A 214 -16.72 -5.96 -4.81
N GLU A 215 -17.92 -6.09 -4.26
CA GLU A 215 -18.96 -5.03 -4.31
C GLU A 215 -18.56 -3.78 -3.52
N CYS A 216 -17.81 -3.91 -2.42
CA CYS A 216 -17.39 -2.75 -1.63
C CYS A 216 -16.44 -1.81 -2.35
N ALA A 217 -15.84 -2.23 -3.48
CA ALA A 217 -15.04 -1.35 -4.33
C ALA A 217 -15.82 -0.09 -4.76
N LEU A 218 -17.13 -0.23 -4.99
CA LEU A 218 -18.00 0.90 -5.34
C LEU A 218 -18.18 1.88 -4.17
N ASN A 219 -18.30 1.37 -2.94
CA ASN A 219 -18.37 2.22 -1.74
C ASN A 219 -17.08 3.03 -1.55
N LEU A 220 -15.92 2.38 -1.74
CA LEU A 220 -14.62 3.05 -1.72
C LEU A 220 -14.52 4.12 -2.81
N ALA A 221 -14.87 3.77 -4.04
CA ALA A 221 -14.86 4.70 -5.18
C ALA A 221 -15.70 5.95 -4.90
N HIS A 222 -16.91 5.76 -4.35
CA HIS A 222 -17.79 6.86 -3.98
C HIS A 222 -17.10 7.80 -2.96
N CYS A 223 -16.52 7.25 -1.89
CA CYS A 223 -15.84 8.05 -0.88
C CYS A 223 -14.58 8.75 -1.41
N VAL A 224 -13.79 8.06 -2.24
CA VAL A 224 -12.60 8.64 -2.89
C VAL A 224 -12.99 9.84 -3.75
N ILE A 225 -14.00 9.70 -4.60
CA ILE A 225 -14.47 10.80 -5.46
C ILE A 225 -15.03 11.96 -4.63
N TYR A 226 -15.78 11.64 -3.58
CA TYR A 226 -16.31 12.63 -2.64
C TYR A 226 -15.17 13.45 -2.01
N LEU A 227 -14.18 12.78 -1.40
CA LEU A 227 -13.07 13.43 -0.71
C LEU A 227 -12.15 14.18 -1.67
N ALA A 228 -11.98 13.70 -2.90
CA ALA A 228 -11.25 14.42 -3.95
C ALA A 228 -11.93 15.76 -4.26
N LYS A 229 -13.26 15.79 -4.36
CA LYS A 229 -14.05 16.99 -4.69
C LYS A 229 -14.35 17.90 -3.49
N ALA A 230 -14.21 17.41 -2.26
CA ALA A 230 -14.47 18.17 -1.04
C ALA A 230 -13.50 19.37 -0.90
N PRO A 231 -13.92 20.49 -0.29
CA PRO A 231 -13.03 21.60 0.02
C PRO A 231 -11.93 21.14 0.98
N LYS A 232 -10.70 21.63 0.79
CA LYS A 232 -9.54 21.20 1.57
C LYS A 232 -9.26 22.14 2.74
N SER A 233 -9.07 21.60 3.94
CA SER A 233 -8.56 22.32 5.10
C SER A 233 -7.78 21.38 5.99
N ASN A 234 -6.59 21.85 6.40
CA ASN A 234 -5.75 21.18 7.38
C ASN A 234 -5.69 21.92 8.72
N GLU A 235 -6.68 22.78 8.99
CA GLU A 235 -6.78 23.56 10.22
C GLU A 235 -6.80 22.67 11.47
N VAL A 236 -7.64 21.63 11.48
CA VAL A 236 -7.73 20.66 12.58
C VAL A 236 -6.39 19.98 12.83
N PHE A 237 -5.74 19.52 11.76
CA PHE A 237 -4.44 18.87 11.85
C PHE A 237 -3.39 19.83 12.44
N ARG A 238 -3.29 21.05 11.91
CA ARG A 238 -2.31 22.05 12.37
C ARG A 238 -2.54 22.45 13.82
N ALA A 239 -3.79 22.72 14.20
CA ALA A 239 -4.15 23.08 15.57
C ALA A 239 -3.77 21.97 16.56
N LEU A 240 -4.03 20.71 16.21
CA LEU A 240 -3.61 19.57 17.02
C LEU A 240 -2.09 19.46 17.14
N GLN A 241 -1.34 19.67 16.05
CA GLN A 241 0.13 19.65 16.10
C GLN A 241 0.69 20.81 16.94
N ALA A 242 0.11 22.00 16.83
CA ALA A 242 0.49 23.16 17.63
C ALA A 242 0.24 22.92 19.13
N ALA A 243 -0.94 22.39 19.49
CA ALA A 243 -1.25 22.02 20.87
C ALA A 243 -0.31 20.93 21.42
N LYS A 244 -0.04 19.88 20.64
CA LYS A 244 0.93 18.83 21.01
C LYS A 244 2.33 19.40 21.24
N LYS A 245 2.78 20.32 20.38
CA LYS A 245 4.08 20.99 20.50
C LYS A 245 4.13 21.87 21.74
N CYS A 246 3.07 22.62 22.04
CA CYS A 246 2.95 23.45 23.25
C CYS A 246 3.12 22.61 24.53
N VAL A 247 2.42 21.48 24.62
CA VAL A 247 2.54 20.57 25.78
C VAL A 247 3.93 19.94 25.85
N LYS A 248 4.47 19.45 24.73
CA LYS A 248 5.76 18.74 24.69
C LYS A 248 6.95 19.66 24.99
N ASN A 249 6.87 20.92 24.57
CA ASN A 249 7.96 21.88 24.73
C ASN A 249 7.82 22.74 25.99
N HIS A 250 6.87 22.44 26.87
CA HIS A 250 6.73 23.18 28.11
C HIS A 250 7.94 22.93 29.03
N GLU A 251 8.54 24.01 29.54
CA GLU A 251 9.67 23.92 30.45
C GLU A 251 9.19 23.72 31.89
N GLY A 252 9.63 22.65 32.54
CA GLY A 252 9.23 22.31 33.90
C GLY A 252 7.89 21.58 33.99
N ALA A 253 7.24 21.68 35.14
CA ALA A 253 5.95 21.02 35.37
C ALA A 253 4.83 21.75 34.61
N LEU A 254 3.94 20.98 33.96
CA LEU A 254 2.78 21.56 33.26
C LEU A 254 1.92 22.39 34.22
N PRO A 255 1.40 23.53 33.76
CA PRO A 255 0.56 24.39 34.60
C PRO A 255 -0.70 23.62 35.02
N PRO A 256 -1.12 23.73 36.29
CA PRO A 256 -2.28 23.01 36.76
C PRO A 256 -3.56 23.56 36.14
N VAL A 257 -4.61 22.74 36.10
CA VAL A 257 -5.95 23.18 35.70
C VAL A 257 -6.43 24.30 36.64
N PRO A 258 -6.91 25.45 36.12
CA PRO A 258 -7.48 26.53 36.92
C PRO A 258 -8.58 26.04 37.88
N LEU A 259 -8.62 26.56 39.10
CA LEU A 259 -9.51 26.07 40.17
C LEU A 259 -10.99 26.07 39.75
N HIS A 260 -11.45 27.10 39.03
CA HIS A 260 -12.82 27.22 38.54
C HIS A 260 -13.18 26.20 37.46
N LEU A 261 -12.20 25.56 36.81
CA LEU A 261 -12.43 24.49 35.82
C LEU A 261 -12.29 23.08 36.41
N ARG A 262 -11.86 22.96 37.67
CA ARG A 262 -11.70 21.65 38.31
C ARG A 262 -13.05 21.04 38.66
N ASN A 263 -13.14 19.73 38.49
CA ASN A 263 -14.29 18.97 38.97
C ASN A 263 -14.36 18.98 40.51
N ALA A 264 -15.55 19.22 41.06
CA ALA A 264 -15.78 19.33 42.51
C ALA A 264 -16.94 18.44 43.01
N PRO A 265 -16.87 17.10 42.84
CA PRO A 265 -17.95 16.20 43.19
C PRO A 265 -18.15 16.02 44.70
N THR A 266 -17.08 16.18 45.51
CA THR A 266 -17.15 15.98 46.97
C THR A 266 -17.32 17.29 47.73
N LYS A 267 -17.86 17.21 48.96
CA LYS A 267 -17.97 18.38 49.86
C LYS A 267 -16.61 19.00 50.15
N LEU A 268 -15.59 18.17 50.44
CA LEU A 268 -14.23 18.62 50.69
C LEU A 268 -13.67 19.41 49.51
N MET A 269 -13.84 18.93 48.27
CA MET A 269 -13.36 19.64 47.07
C MET A 269 -14.02 21.02 46.90
N LYS A 270 -15.33 21.13 47.18
CA LYS A 270 -16.02 22.43 47.17
C LYS A 270 -15.49 23.36 48.26
N THR A 271 -15.23 22.85 49.46
CA THR A 271 -14.60 23.61 50.55
C THR A 271 -13.20 24.10 50.17
N LEU A 272 -12.44 23.29 49.42
CA LEU A 272 -11.13 23.66 48.86
C LEU A 272 -11.21 24.61 47.64
N GLY A 273 -12.42 25.06 47.26
CA GLY A 273 -12.63 26.03 46.18
C GLY A 273 -12.60 25.44 44.77
N TYR A 274 -12.73 24.13 44.61
CA TYR A 274 -12.75 23.51 43.28
C TYR A 274 -14.08 23.84 42.60
N GLY A 275 -14.03 24.23 41.33
CA GLY A 275 -15.21 24.66 40.56
C GLY A 275 -15.83 25.96 41.07
N LYS A 276 -15.22 26.63 42.06
CA LYS A 276 -15.70 27.91 42.58
C LYS A 276 -15.59 28.96 41.47
N ASP A 277 -16.61 29.80 41.36
CA ASP A 277 -16.71 30.89 40.39
C ASP A 277 -16.74 30.45 38.90
N TYR A 278 -16.95 29.16 38.63
CA TYR A 278 -17.21 28.67 37.28
C TYR A 278 -18.49 29.30 36.73
N LYS A 279 -18.38 29.98 35.59
CA LYS A 279 -19.52 30.49 34.85
C LYS A 279 -19.94 29.45 33.83
N TYR A 280 -21.11 28.85 34.04
CA TYR A 280 -21.69 27.86 33.12
C TYR A 280 -22.35 28.57 31.93
N PRO A 281 -21.78 28.54 30.70
CA PRO A 281 -22.24 29.41 29.61
C PRO A 281 -23.73 29.32 29.27
N PRO A 282 -24.38 28.14 29.30
CA PRO A 282 -25.82 28.03 29.03
C PRO A 282 -26.74 28.81 29.98
N ASP A 283 -26.30 29.17 31.20
CA ASP A 283 -27.10 29.96 32.14
C ASP A 283 -27.13 31.46 31.79
N PHE A 284 -26.33 31.90 30.82
CA PHE A 284 -26.19 33.30 30.45
C PHE A 284 -26.77 33.54 29.06
N SER A 285 -27.56 34.61 28.92
CA SER A 285 -28.15 35.03 27.64
C SER A 285 -27.15 35.66 26.67
N HIS A 286 -25.92 35.91 27.13
CA HIS A 286 -24.86 36.58 26.39
C HIS A 286 -23.54 35.82 26.55
N PRO A 287 -22.59 35.98 25.61
CA PRO A 287 -21.27 35.37 25.72
C PRO A 287 -20.58 35.76 27.01
N VAL A 288 -20.13 34.76 27.76
CA VAL A 288 -19.51 34.95 29.06
C VAL A 288 -17.99 35.02 28.93
N LYS A 289 -17.38 36.08 29.44
CA LYS A 289 -15.92 36.16 29.56
C LYS A 289 -15.43 35.32 30.77
N GLN A 290 -14.61 34.31 30.47
CA GLN A 290 -13.95 33.42 31.41
C GLN A 290 -12.67 32.88 30.76
N ASP A 291 -11.58 32.79 31.51
CA ASP A 291 -10.34 32.18 31.03
C ASP A 291 -10.42 30.66 31.14
N TYR A 292 -10.10 29.96 30.06
CA TYR A 292 -10.08 28.49 30.01
C TYR A 292 -8.66 27.91 30.05
N PHE A 293 -7.67 28.72 29.69
CA PHE A 293 -6.27 28.39 29.83
C PHE A 293 -5.76 28.73 31.23
N PRO A 294 -4.71 28.05 31.70
CA PRO A 294 -3.88 28.55 32.79
C PRO A 294 -3.35 29.95 32.47
N PRO A 295 -3.05 30.79 33.49
CA PRO A 295 -2.58 32.16 33.28
C PRO A 295 -1.39 32.29 32.31
N SER A 296 -0.47 31.32 32.33
CA SER A 296 0.72 31.29 31.45
C SER A 296 0.42 31.04 29.97
N LEU A 297 -0.80 30.59 29.64
CA LEU A 297 -1.21 30.25 28.28
C LEU A 297 -2.33 31.16 27.76
N ILE A 298 -2.75 32.17 28.52
CA ILE A 298 -3.76 33.14 28.08
C ILE A 298 -3.25 33.86 26.82
N GLY A 299 -4.11 33.98 25.80
CA GLY A 299 -3.76 34.57 24.51
C GLY A 299 -3.17 33.58 23.50
N THR A 300 -2.96 32.32 23.87
CA THR A 300 -2.54 31.28 22.92
C THR A 300 -3.68 31.01 21.92
N ASP A 301 -3.36 31.05 20.63
CA ASP A 301 -4.28 30.67 19.55
C ASP A 301 -3.63 29.58 18.67
N PHE A 302 -4.14 28.35 18.78
CA PHE A 302 -3.67 27.20 17.99
C PHE A 302 -4.21 27.20 16.55
N PHE A 303 -5.16 28.08 16.20
CA PHE A 303 -5.77 28.16 14.88
C PHE A 303 -5.14 29.26 14.01
N SER A 304 -4.38 30.17 14.61
CA SER A 304 -3.66 31.22 13.89
C SER A 304 -2.72 30.63 12.82
N ARG A 305 -2.80 31.16 11.59
CA ARG A 305 -1.83 30.88 10.54
C ARG A 305 -0.60 31.75 10.80
N THR A 306 0.40 31.20 11.48
CA THR A 306 1.78 31.73 11.41
C THR A 306 2.41 31.40 10.06
#